data_AF-E3N7C5-F1
#
_entry.id   AF-E3N7C5-F1
#
_cell.length_a   1.000
_cell.length_b   1.000
_cell.length_c   1.000
_cell.angle_alpha   90.00
_cell.angle_beta   90.00
_cell.angle_gamma   90.00
#
_symmetry.space_group_name_H-M   'P 1'
#
loop_
_entity.id
_entity.type
_entity.pdbx_description
1 polymer ?
#
loop_
_entity_poly.entity_id
_entity_poly.type
_entity_poly.pdbx_seq_one_letter_code
_entity_poly.pdbx_strand_id
1 'polypeptide(L)'
;MLNEPTCDLVFAEWLRISQEPQTDIPQKEIPIRQTEQFLLNGYAALDSWYFNDKNAVGGDKPRNWNRISDLMTYTKTQLADLAYPVESVSMYHAMAENRLDNLTGFIVGSMQPWVEVMALKHGAKQILTVEYNPLTIQQEYQDRLSSILPVEFVRNWQDYAGTFDFAASFSSIEHSGLGRYGDPMDPIGDLREMLKIKCMLKKGGLLFLGVPFGTDAIQFNAHRVYGSIRLAMMFYGFEWLATYSGEEEKAFDFTSARLHFKGVFGLTQYTMVLRKL
;
A
#
# COMPACT_ATOMS: atom_id res chain seq x y z
N MET A 1 6.39 19.99 7.55
CA MET A 1 5.06 20.62 7.70
C MET A 1 5.06 21.42 8.99
N LEU A 2 4.67 22.71 8.95
CA LEU A 2 4.63 23.56 10.15
C LEU A 2 3.44 23.22 11.07
N ASN A 3 2.39 22.58 10.55
CA ASN A 3 1.27 22.00 11.31
C ASN A 3 0.94 20.62 10.75
N GLU A 4 0.82 19.62 11.62
CA GLU A 4 0.33 18.28 11.26
C GLU A 4 -1.17 18.34 10.93
N PRO A 5 -1.64 17.77 9.80
CA PRO A 5 -3.07 17.74 9.50
C PRO A 5 -3.83 16.85 10.48
N THR A 6 -5.00 17.29 10.94
CA THR A 6 -5.89 16.46 11.76
C THR A 6 -6.48 15.32 10.93
N CYS A 7 -6.92 14.24 11.58
CA CYS A 7 -7.59 13.15 10.88
C CYS A 7 -8.85 13.63 10.15
N ASP A 8 -9.65 14.52 10.76
CA ASP A 8 -10.79 15.15 10.09
C ASP A 8 -10.40 15.79 8.75
N LEU A 9 -9.31 16.56 8.72
CA LEU A 9 -8.83 17.21 7.51
C LEU A 9 -8.34 16.19 6.48
N VAL A 10 -7.61 15.16 6.91
CA VAL A 10 -7.10 14.09 6.04
C VAL A 10 -8.25 13.38 5.33
N PHE A 11 -9.26 12.93 6.08
CA PHE A 11 -10.41 12.20 5.52
C PHE A 11 -11.35 13.11 4.72
N ALA A 12 -11.56 14.37 5.15
CA ALA A 12 -12.37 15.33 4.40
C ALA A 12 -11.76 15.66 3.04
N GLU A 13 -10.44 15.92 2.98
CA GLU A 13 -9.76 16.18 1.71
C GLU A 13 -9.75 14.95 0.81
N TRP A 14 -9.49 13.76 1.37
CA TRP A 14 -9.55 12.52 0.60
C TRP A 14 -10.94 12.34 -0.02
N LEU A 15 -12.00 12.53 0.77
CA LEU A 15 -13.37 12.38 0.30
C LEU A 15 -13.71 13.41 -0.79
N ARG A 16 -13.30 14.67 -0.59
CA ARG A 16 -13.48 15.74 -1.59
C ARG A 16 -12.80 15.38 -2.91
N ILE A 17 -11.54 14.94 -2.86
CA ILE A 17 -10.77 14.56 -4.05
C ILE A 17 -11.41 13.37 -4.73
N SER A 18 -11.76 12.31 -3.98
CA SER A 18 -12.37 11.07 -4.53
C SER A 18 -13.66 11.30 -5.33
N GLN A 19 -14.31 12.46 -5.15
CA GLN A 19 -15.53 12.87 -5.84
C GLN A 19 -15.28 13.77 -7.06
N GLU A 20 -14.03 14.16 -7.31
CA GLU A 20 -13.68 14.98 -8.48
C GLU A 20 -13.97 14.22 -9.78
N PRO A 21 -14.56 14.87 -10.81
CA PRO A 21 -14.88 14.23 -12.07
C PRO A 21 -13.65 13.61 -12.74
N GLN A 22 -13.77 12.34 -13.15
CA GLN A 22 -12.70 11.61 -13.81
C GLN A 22 -12.99 11.38 -15.27
N THR A 23 -11.96 11.54 -16.10
CA THR A 23 -12.04 11.22 -17.52
C THR A 23 -12.28 9.73 -17.71
N ASP A 24 -12.96 9.34 -18.79
CA ASP A 24 -13.18 7.92 -19.11
C ASP A 24 -11.85 7.21 -19.43
N ILE A 25 -10.89 7.94 -19.97
CA ILE A 25 -9.55 7.44 -20.25
C ILE A 25 -8.58 8.12 -19.28
N PRO A 26 -7.84 7.38 -18.46
CA PRO A 26 -6.76 7.92 -17.64
C PRO A 26 -5.80 8.79 -18.44
N GLN A 27 -5.25 9.81 -17.80
CA GLN A 27 -4.32 10.72 -18.45
C GLN A 27 -3.03 9.99 -18.80
N LYS A 28 -2.49 10.26 -20.00
CA LYS A 28 -1.21 9.70 -20.47
C LYS A 28 0.00 10.52 -20.04
N GLU A 29 -0.23 11.77 -19.64
CA GLU A 29 0.80 12.69 -19.20
C GLU A 29 0.33 13.44 -17.95
N ILE A 30 1.30 13.89 -17.14
CA ILE A 30 1.02 14.75 -15.99
C ILE A 30 0.58 16.12 -16.52
N PRO A 31 -0.52 16.73 -16.00
CA PRO A 31 -0.90 18.08 -16.36
C PRO A 31 0.25 19.07 -16.13
N ILE A 32 0.55 19.92 -17.13
CA ILE A 32 1.66 20.91 -17.08
C ILE A 32 1.62 21.76 -15.79
N ARG A 33 0.43 22.11 -15.31
CA ARG A 33 0.25 22.92 -14.09
C ARG A 33 0.57 22.18 -12.79
N GLN A 34 0.65 20.85 -12.84
CA GLN A 34 0.88 19.98 -11.68
C GLN A 34 2.25 19.27 -11.75
N THR A 35 3.00 19.41 -12.84
CA THR A 35 4.30 18.75 -13.06
C THR A 35 5.26 18.91 -11.88
N GLU A 36 5.46 20.12 -11.39
CA GLU A 36 6.32 20.37 -10.23
C GLU A 36 5.86 19.61 -8.97
N GLN A 37 4.55 19.54 -8.73
CA GLN A 37 4.02 18.86 -7.54
C GLN A 37 4.22 17.34 -7.61
N PHE A 38 4.04 16.76 -8.80
CA PHE A 38 4.29 15.33 -9.02
C PHE A 38 5.78 15.02 -8.96
N LEU A 39 6.63 15.86 -9.53
CA LEU A 39 8.06 15.60 -9.68
C LEU A 39 8.90 16.12 -8.52
N LEU A 40 8.30 16.34 -7.34
CA LEU A 40 8.99 16.87 -6.17
C LEU A 40 9.77 18.15 -6.49
N ASN A 41 9.19 19.09 -7.22
CA ASN A 41 9.84 20.31 -7.73
C ASN A 41 11.15 20.03 -8.52
N GLY A 42 11.14 19.01 -9.35
CA GLY A 42 12.29 18.58 -10.17
C GLY A 42 13.25 17.62 -9.48
N TYR A 43 12.98 17.18 -8.25
CA TYR A 43 13.81 16.19 -7.55
C TYR A 43 13.46 14.72 -7.89
N ALA A 44 12.32 14.45 -8.53
CA ALA A 44 11.97 13.12 -9.00
C ALA A 44 12.11 13.00 -10.54
N ALA A 45 12.65 11.87 -10.99
CA ALA A 45 12.74 11.56 -12.42
C ALA A 45 11.35 11.20 -13.01
N LEU A 46 11.19 11.38 -14.31
CA LEU A 46 9.97 11.04 -15.04
C LEU A 46 10.28 10.14 -16.23
N ASP A 47 9.55 9.04 -16.34
CA ASP A 47 9.50 8.17 -17.53
C ASP A 47 8.05 7.86 -17.90
N SER A 48 7.82 7.42 -19.14
CA SER A 48 6.49 7.07 -19.64
C SER A 48 6.22 5.58 -19.47
N TRP A 49 5.22 5.22 -18.67
CA TRP A 49 4.69 3.87 -18.60
C TRP A 49 3.19 3.90 -18.27
N TYR A 50 2.36 3.74 -19.29
CA TYR A 50 0.94 4.02 -19.20
C TYR A 50 0.07 2.76 -19.09
N PHE A 51 -0.94 2.83 -18.22
CA PHE A 51 -2.00 1.83 -18.04
C PHE A 51 -3.39 2.49 -17.99
N ASN A 52 -4.41 1.74 -18.42
CA ASN A 52 -5.81 2.10 -18.27
C ASN A 52 -6.56 0.95 -17.60
N ASP A 53 -6.53 0.91 -16.27
CA ASP A 53 -7.20 -0.14 -15.49
C ASP A 53 -8.62 0.26 -15.07
N LYS A 54 -9.02 1.53 -15.31
CA LYS A 54 -10.40 2.00 -15.09
C LYS A 54 -11.43 1.25 -15.93
N ASN A 55 -11.14 1.11 -17.23
CA ASN A 55 -12.11 0.65 -18.24
C ASN A 55 -11.61 -0.55 -19.07
N ALA A 56 -10.49 -1.16 -18.68
CA ALA A 56 -9.97 -2.32 -19.42
C ALA A 56 -10.89 -3.54 -19.26
N VAL A 57 -11.33 -4.10 -20.40
CA VAL A 57 -12.06 -5.38 -20.45
C VAL A 57 -11.24 -6.50 -19.79
N GLY A 58 -9.91 -6.43 -19.86
CA GLY A 58 -8.94 -7.29 -19.16
C GLY A 58 -8.19 -6.59 -18.03
N GLY A 59 -8.76 -5.52 -17.45
CA GLY A 59 -8.19 -4.87 -16.27
C GLY A 59 -8.07 -5.87 -15.12
N ASP A 60 -7.05 -5.67 -14.28
CA ASP A 60 -6.78 -6.61 -13.21
C ASP A 60 -7.95 -6.61 -12.21
N LYS A 61 -8.38 -7.79 -11.76
CA LYS A 61 -9.56 -7.98 -10.88
C LYS A 61 -9.23 -8.90 -9.71
N PRO A 62 -9.92 -8.74 -8.56
CA PRO A 62 -9.72 -9.64 -7.46
C PRO A 62 -9.98 -11.10 -7.84
N ARG A 63 -9.10 -11.99 -7.38
CA ARG A 63 -9.16 -13.43 -7.65
C ARG A 63 -8.68 -14.21 -6.43
N ASN A 64 -8.96 -15.50 -6.41
CA ASN A 64 -8.58 -16.44 -5.35
C ASN A 64 -9.18 -16.17 -3.94
N TRP A 65 -10.00 -15.13 -3.76
CA TRP A 65 -10.74 -14.88 -2.51
C TRP A 65 -11.71 -16.00 -2.13
N ASN A 66 -12.19 -16.77 -3.11
CA ASN A 66 -13.06 -17.93 -2.91
C ASN A 66 -12.31 -19.23 -2.56
N ARG A 67 -10.98 -19.18 -2.39
CA ARG A 67 -10.14 -20.36 -2.11
C ARG A 67 -9.04 -20.11 -1.06
N ILE A 68 -9.28 -19.19 -0.15
CA ILE A 68 -8.44 -18.90 1.04
C ILE A 68 -8.06 -20.19 1.79
N SER A 69 -8.97 -21.16 1.94
CA SER A 69 -8.68 -22.48 2.54
C SER A 69 -7.51 -23.21 1.86
N ASP A 70 -7.46 -23.19 0.52
CA ASP A 70 -6.33 -23.75 -0.23
C ASP A 70 -5.06 -22.96 0.04
N LEU A 71 -5.14 -21.61 0.00
CA LEU A 71 -4.00 -20.73 0.18
C LEU A 71 -3.40 -20.82 1.59
N MET A 72 -4.20 -21.13 2.60
CA MET A 72 -3.70 -21.39 3.96
C MET A 72 -2.78 -22.61 4.03
N THR A 73 -2.82 -23.52 3.05
CA THR A 73 -1.87 -24.65 2.95
C THR A 73 -0.55 -24.27 2.25
N TYR A 74 -0.51 -23.13 1.56
CA TYR A 74 0.64 -22.74 0.74
C TYR A 74 1.85 -22.37 1.61
N THR A 75 3.04 -22.66 1.08
CA THR A 75 4.32 -22.16 1.60
C THR A 75 4.46 -20.66 1.32
N LYS A 76 5.42 -20.00 1.98
CA LYS A 76 5.73 -18.57 1.76
C LYS A 76 6.04 -18.26 0.28
N THR A 77 6.75 -19.15 -0.40
CA THR A 77 7.10 -19.02 -1.83
C THR A 77 5.86 -19.18 -2.71
N GLN A 78 5.02 -20.19 -2.47
CA GLN A 78 3.79 -20.39 -3.24
C GLN A 78 2.80 -19.22 -3.08
N LEU A 79 2.76 -18.57 -1.91
CA LEU A 79 1.99 -17.34 -1.72
C LEU A 79 2.60 -16.16 -2.46
N ALA A 80 3.93 -16.03 -2.47
CA ALA A 80 4.63 -14.98 -3.22
C ALA A 80 4.43 -15.12 -4.74
N ASP A 81 4.39 -16.35 -5.26
CA ASP A 81 4.14 -16.64 -6.68
C ASP A 81 2.75 -16.18 -7.17
N LEU A 82 1.82 -15.88 -6.25
CA LEU A 82 0.54 -15.26 -6.61
C LEU A 82 0.70 -13.79 -7.01
N ALA A 83 1.73 -13.09 -6.51
CA ALA A 83 1.90 -11.65 -6.70
C ALA A 83 3.30 -11.31 -7.21
N TYR A 84 4.26 -11.05 -6.32
CA TYR A 84 5.63 -10.67 -6.65
C TYR A 84 6.59 -11.80 -6.19
N PRO A 85 6.96 -12.72 -7.09
CA PRO A 85 7.83 -13.85 -6.74
C PRO A 85 9.14 -13.35 -6.14
N VAL A 86 9.54 -13.93 -5.01
CA VAL A 86 10.65 -13.43 -4.15
C VAL A 86 10.28 -12.19 -3.34
N GLU A 87 9.96 -11.03 -3.93
CA GLU A 87 9.78 -9.80 -3.14
C GLU A 87 8.64 -9.89 -2.12
N SER A 88 7.52 -10.53 -2.46
CA SER A 88 6.39 -10.73 -1.54
C SER A 88 6.74 -11.61 -0.34
N VAL A 89 7.79 -12.43 -0.41
CA VAL A 89 8.27 -13.23 0.73
C VAL A 89 8.76 -12.34 1.87
N SER A 90 9.21 -11.11 1.58
CA SER A 90 9.60 -10.15 2.61
C SER A 90 8.48 -9.84 3.61
N MET A 91 7.22 -9.84 3.16
CA MET A 91 6.06 -9.63 4.03
C MET A 91 5.91 -10.78 5.02
N TYR A 92 6.11 -12.02 4.55
CA TYR A 92 6.10 -13.21 5.39
C TYR A 92 7.18 -13.12 6.47
N HIS A 93 8.40 -12.74 6.10
CA HIS A 93 9.52 -12.60 7.05
C HIS A 93 9.27 -11.50 8.08
N ALA A 94 8.77 -10.34 7.64
CA ALA A 94 8.41 -9.25 8.53
C ALA A 94 7.36 -9.65 9.57
N MET A 95 6.30 -10.35 9.15
CA MET A 95 5.24 -10.84 10.05
C MET A 95 5.68 -12.03 10.93
N ALA A 96 6.68 -12.80 10.50
CA ALA A 96 7.27 -13.86 11.31
C ALA A 96 8.03 -13.29 12.52
N GLU A 97 8.80 -12.22 12.30
CA GLU A 97 9.55 -11.54 13.38
C GLU A 97 8.65 -10.61 14.22
N ASN A 98 7.59 -10.05 13.61
CA ASN A 98 6.62 -9.17 14.27
C ASN A 98 5.24 -9.85 14.34
N ARG A 99 5.15 -10.92 15.14
CA ARG A 99 3.95 -11.78 15.21
C ARG A 99 2.68 -10.96 15.48
N LEU A 100 1.59 -11.39 14.85
CA LEU A 100 0.28 -10.72 14.86
C LEU A 100 -0.71 -11.43 15.78
N ASP A 101 -0.23 -12.23 16.73
CA ASP A 101 -1.06 -13.07 17.60
C ASP A 101 -2.16 -12.24 18.29
N ASN A 102 -3.41 -12.58 17.98
CA ASN A 102 -4.61 -11.98 18.57
C ASN A 102 -4.81 -10.48 18.23
N LEU A 103 -4.07 -9.93 17.28
CA LEU A 103 -4.13 -8.54 16.85
C LEU A 103 -5.20 -8.32 15.77
N THR A 104 -5.79 -7.13 15.74
CA THR A 104 -6.68 -6.70 14.65
C THR A 104 -5.96 -5.75 13.71
N GLY A 105 -6.17 -5.89 12.40
CA GLY A 105 -5.53 -5.02 11.43
C GLY A 105 -6.36 -4.75 10.19
N PHE A 106 -5.83 -3.91 9.32
CA PHE A 106 -6.43 -3.65 8.02
C PHE A 106 -5.37 -3.69 6.91
N ILE A 107 -5.80 -4.05 5.70
CA ILE A 107 -4.92 -4.20 4.54
C ILE A 107 -5.42 -3.28 3.44
N VAL A 108 -4.53 -2.48 2.87
CA VAL A 108 -4.85 -1.52 1.80
C VAL A 108 -4.39 -2.07 0.46
N GLY A 109 -5.36 -2.34 -0.41
CA GLY A 109 -5.17 -2.90 -1.74
C GLY A 109 -4.87 -4.40 -1.70
N SER A 110 -5.76 -5.21 -2.27
CA SER A 110 -5.58 -6.66 -2.26
C SER A 110 -6.34 -7.35 -3.39
N MET A 111 -5.63 -7.52 -4.51
CA MET A 111 -6.14 -8.26 -5.66
C MET A 111 -6.25 -9.76 -5.38
N GLN A 112 -5.38 -10.27 -4.52
CA GLN A 112 -5.34 -11.66 -4.12
C GLN A 112 -5.00 -11.70 -2.64
N PRO A 113 -5.61 -12.61 -1.85
CA PRO A 113 -5.55 -12.54 -0.40
C PRO A 113 -4.23 -13.07 0.19
N TRP A 114 -3.09 -12.86 -0.48
CA TRP A 114 -1.81 -13.43 -0.06
C TRP A 114 -1.26 -12.71 1.19
N VAL A 115 -1.45 -11.39 1.32
CA VAL A 115 -1.05 -10.64 2.54
C VAL A 115 -1.95 -11.02 3.71
N GLU A 116 -3.25 -11.15 3.48
CA GLU A 116 -4.26 -11.61 4.44
C GLU A 116 -3.90 -13.01 4.95
N VAL A 117 -3.62 -13.94 4.05
CA VAL A 117 -3.22 -15.31 4.39
C VAL A 117 -1.90 -15.32 5.17
N MET A 118 -0.91 -14.51 4.77
CA MET A 118 0.33 -14.36 5.54
C MET A 118 0.05 -13.83 6.95
N ALA A 119 -0.80 -12.82 7.10
CA ALA A 119 -1.15 -12.25 8.40
C ALA A 119 -1.91 -13.26 9.28
N LEU A 120 -2.89 -13.99 8.72
CA LEU A 120 -3.62 -15.05 9.43
C LEU A 120 -2.70 -16.18 9.90
N LYS A 121 -1.73 -16.59 9.07
CA LYS A 121 -0.69 -17.58 9.43
C LYS A 121 0.20 -17.12 10.58
N HIS A 122 0.38 -15.80 10.74
CA HIS A 122 1.16 -15.20 11.82
C HIS A 122 0.32 -14.72 13.00
N GLY A 123 -0.93 -15.19 13.10
CA GLY A 123 -1.75 -15.07 14.31
C GLY A 123 -2.78 -13.93 14.30
N ALA A 124 -2.88 -13.16 13.22
CA ALA A 124 -3.84 -12.05 13.13
C ALA A 124 -5.27 -12.54 13.43
N LYS A 125 -5.96 -11.88 14.37
CA LYS A 125 -7.30 -12.26 14.81
C LYS A 125 -8.34 -11.91 13.77
N GLN A 126 -8.36 -10.64 13.37
CA GLN A 126 -9.32 -10.07 12.44
C GLN A 126 -8.62 -9.09 11.49
N ILE A 127 -9.03 -9.12 10.22
CA ILE A 127 -8.48 -8.28 9.17
C ILE A 127 -9.62 -7.64 8.38
N LEU A 128 -9.56 -6.32 8.23
CA LEU A 128 -10.40 -5.55 7.32
C LEU A 128 -9.62 -5.24 6.04
N THR A 129 -10.10 -5.71 4.89
CA THR A 129 -9.46 -5.43 3.60
C THR A 129 -10.12 -4.24 2.93
N VAL A 130 -9.35 -3.21 2.59
CA VAL A 130 -9.82 -2.01 1.88
C VAL A 130 -9.49 -2.18 0.40
N GLU A 131 -10.52 -2.44 -0.42
CA GLU A 131 -10.37 -2.79 -1.84
C GLU A 131 -11.50 -2.16 -2.67
N TYR A 132 -11.21 -1.72 -3.90
CA TYR A 132 -12.17 -1.03 -4.78
C TYR A 132 -13.25 -1.96 -5.33
N ASN A 133 -12.99 -3.26 -5.31
CA ASN A 133 -13.85 -4.28 -5.87
C ASN A 133 -14.47 -5.14 -4.76
N PRO A 134 -15.73 -5.57 -4.91
CA PRO A 134 -16.32 -6.54 -3.99
C PRO A 134 -15.52 -7.84 -3.93
N LEU A 135 -15.32 -8.36 -2.71
CA LEU A 135 -14.55 -9.57 -2.47
C LEU A 135 -15.46 -10.72 -2.02
N THR A 136 -15.30 -11.88 -2.64
CA THR A 136 -16.03 -13.10 -2.25
C THR A 136 -15.22 -13.88 -1.22
N ILE A 137 -15.41 -13.56 0.06
CA ILE A 137 -14.74 -14.23 1.17
C ILE A 137 -15.46 -15.54 1.51
N GLN A 138 -14.70 -16.65 1.55
CA GLN A 138 -15.20 -17.96 1.95
C GLN A 138 -15.86 -17.94 3.34
N GLN A 139 -16.96 -18.69 3.49
CA GLN A 139 -17.83 -18.63 4.67
C GLN A 139 -17.07 -18.90 5.97
N GLU A 140 -16.14 -19.85 5.97
CA GLU A 140 -15.33 -20.22 7.13
C GLU A 140 -14.31 -19.16 7.57
N TYR A 141 -14.12 -18.09 6.80
CA TYR A 141 -13.24 -16.97 7.14
C TYR A 141 -13.99 -15.66 7.41
N GLN A 142 -15.31 -15.61 7.29
CA GLN A 142 -16.08 -14.36 7.43
C GLN A 142 -16.10 -13.80 8.87
N ASP A 143 -15.71 -14.60 9.87
CA ASP A 143 -15.52 -14.17 11.26
C ASP A 143 -14.16 -13.48 11.50
N ARG A 144 -13.21 -13.69 10.59
CA ARG A 144 -11.82 -13.18 10.69
C ARG A 144 -11.45 -12.22 9.56
N LEU A 145 -12.10 -12.32 8.40
CA LEU A 145 -11.85 -11.49 7.23
C LEU A 145 -13.12 -10.77 6.83
N SER A 146 -12.99 -9.47 6.58
CA SER A 146 -14.05 -8.63 6.02
C SER A 146 -13.45 -7.71 4.96
N SER A 147 -14.30 -7.08 4.16
CA SER A 147 -13.89 -6.10 3.16
C SER A 147 -14.75 -4.85 3.20
N ILE A 148 -14.19 -3.72 2.80
CA ILE A 148 -14.87 -2.44 2.73
C ILE A 148 -14.37 -1.65 1.51
N LEU A 149 -15.27 -0.91 0.86
CA LEU A 149 -14.87 -0.02 -0.23
C LEU A 149 -14.12 1.20 0.34
N PRO A 150 -13.08 1.73 -0.35
CA PRO A 150 -12.33 2.89 0.12
C PRO A 150 -13.20 4.09 0.49
N VAL A 151 -14.25 4.37 -0.30
CA VAL A 151 -15.20 5.47 -0.03
C VAL A 151 -16.00 5.23 1.25
N GLU A 152 -16.40 3.99 1.52
CA GLU A 152 -17.12 3.64 2.75
C GLU A 152 -16.20 3.67 3.96
N PHE A 153 -14.95 3.22 3.80
CA PHE A 153 -13.93 3.30 4.84
C PHE A 153 -13.66 4.75 5.25
N VAL A 154 -13.55 5.66 4.27
CA VAL A 154 -13.38 7.09 4.54
C VAL A 154 -14.64 7.74 5.09
N ARG A 155 -15.84 7.37 4.66
CA ARG A 155 -17.09 7.95 5.21
C ARG A 155 -17.31 7.59 6.68
N ASN A 156 -16.89 6.39 7.08
CA ASN A 156 -17.07 5.87 8.43
C ASN A 156 -15.74 5.86 9.21
N TRP A 157 -14.81 6.74 8.87
CA TRP A 157 -13.44 6.68 9.38
C TRP A 157 -13.35 6.78 10.91
N GLN A 158 -14.30 7.47 11.54
CA GLN A 158 -14.38 7.63 12.99
C GLN A 158 -14.57 6.30 13.73
N ASP A 159 -15.24 5.32 13.10
CA ASP A 159 -15.45 3.98 13.69
C ASP A 159 -14.15 3.18 13.76
N TYR A 160 -13.16 3.57 12.94
CA TYR A 160 -11.90 2.87 12.75
C TYR A 160 -10.68 3.62 13.30
N ALA A 161 -10.84 4.90 13.61
CA ALA A 161 -9.74 5.76 14.06
C ALA A 161 -9.09 5.22 15.33
N GLY A 162 -7.80 4.90 15.25
CA GLY A 162 -7.02 4.37 16.38
C GLY A 162 -7.49 3.01 16.90
N THR A 163 -8.19 2.20 16.10
CA THR A 163 -8.72 0.90 16.56
C THR A 163 -7.88 -0.30 16.11
N PHE A 164 -7.01 -0.14 15.11
CA PHE A 164 -6.19 -1.23 14.56
C PHE A 164 -4.81 -1.33 15.22
N ASP A 165 -4.38 -2.56 15.53
CA ASP A 165 -3.04 -2.86 16.02
C ASP A 165 -1.99 -2.86 14.90
N PHE A 166 -2.40 -3.25 13.69
CA PHE A 166 -1.51 -3.23 12.54
C PHE A 166 -2.21 -2.84 11.23
N ALA A 167 -1.40 -2.45 10.25
CA ALA A 167 -1.78 -2.18 8.88
C ALA A 167 -0.79 -2.86 7.95
N ALA A 168 -1.23 -3.29 6.77
CA ALA A 168 -0.31 -3.73 5.73
C ALA A 168 -0.72 -3.18 4.36
N SER A 169 0.27 -2.93 3.52
CA SER A 169 0.06 -2.65 2.10
C SER A 169 1.30 -3.07 1.34
N PHE A 170 1.11 -3.76 0.22
CA PHE A 170 2.19 -4.18 -0.65
C PHE A 170 1.80 -3.91 -2.10
N SER A 171 2.56 -3.03 -2.75
CA SER A 171 2.32 -2.59 -4.13
C SER A 171 0.88 -2.11 -4.37
N SER A 172 0.50 -1.02 -3.70
CA SER A 172 -0.83 -0.41 -3.86
C SER A 172 -0.76 1.11 -3.72
N ILE A 173 -0.12 1.61 -2.67
CA ILE A 173 -0.06 3.05 -2.34
C ILE A 173 0.69 3.86 -3.42
N GLU A 174 1.64 3.25 -4.13
CA GLU A 174 2.38 3.88 -5.22
C GLU A 174 1.55 4.32 -6.41
N HIS A 175 0.35 3.75 -6.56
CA HIS A 175 -0.58 4.07 -7.64
C HIS A 175 -1.49 5.26 -7.30
N SER A 176 -1.66 5.59 -6.02
CA SER A 176 -2.65 6.57 -5.55
C SER A 176 -2.39 7.97 -6.14
N GLY A 177 -3.38 8.53 -6.84
CA GLY A 177 -3.32 9.86 -7.40
C GLY A 177 -2.66 9.95 -8.78
N LEU A 178 -2.41 8.81 -9.43
CA LEU A 178 -1.89 8.75 -10.81
C LEU A 178 -3.00 8.52 -11.85
N GLY A 179 -4.23 8.26 -11.41
CA GLY A 179 -5.40 8.08 -12.28
C GLY A 179 -5.47 6.76 -13.04
N ARG A 180 -4.51 5.86 -12.84
CA ARG A 180 -4.44 4.54 -13.48
C ARG A 180 -5.73 3.73 -13.34
N TYR A 181 -6.32 3.75 -12.15
CA TYR A 181 -7.53 3.00 -11.82
C TYR A 181 -8.80 3.83 -11.96
N GLY A 182 -8.68 5.03 -12.52
CA GLY A 182 -9.77 6.00 -12.58
C GLY A 182 -9.95 6.78 -11.29
N ASP A 183 -8.96 6.77 -10.41
CA ASP A 183 -8.81 7.70 -9.30
C ASP A 183 -8.52 9.13 -9.81
N PRO A 184 -8.91 10.17 -9.08
CA PRO A 184 -8.47 11.54 -9.32
C PRO A 184 -6.97 11.72 -9.27
N MET A 185 -6.45 12.57 -10.15
CA MET A 185 -5.06 13.01 -10.11
C MET A 185 -4.78 13.75 -8.79
N ASP A 186 -3.86 13.22 -7.99
CA ASP A 186 -3.39 13.82 -6.75
C ASP A 186 -1.86 13.64 -6.64
N PRO A 187 -1.08 14.72 -6.77
CA PRO A 187 0.37 14.66 -6.62
C PRO A 187 0.84 14.05 -5.30
N ILE A 188 0.03 14.11 -4.24
CA ILE A 188 0.34 13.60 -2.90
C ILE A 188 -0.60 12.46 -2.46
N GLY A 189 -1.27 11.78 -3.40
CA GLY A 189 -2.24 10.72 -3.09
C GLY A 189 -1.66 9.59 -2.23
N ASP A 190 -0.44 9.14 -2.52
CA ASP A 190 0.35 8.19 -1.71
C ASP A 190 0.58 8.67 -0.28
N LEU A 191 0.96 9.94 -0.10
CA LEU A 191 1.17 10.54 1.22
C LEU A 191 -0.15 10.66 2.00
N ARG A 192 -1.27 10.91 1.31
CA ARG A 192 -2.60 10.92 1.94
C ARG A 192 -3.00 9.53 2.40
N GLU A 193 -2.71 8.47 1.64
CA GLU A 193 -2.93 7.11 2.09
C GLU A 193 -2.10 6.78 3.35
N MET A 194 -0.84 7.22 3.42
CA MET A 194 -0.03 7.07 4.63
C MET A 194 -0.60 7.82 5.83
N LEU A 195 -1.13 9.04 5.63
CA LEU A 195 -1.78 9.80 6.69
C LEU A 195 -3.09 9.13 7.17
N LYS A 196 -3.89 8.57 6.24
CA LYS A 196 -5.07 7.76 6.60
C LYS A 196 -4.66 6.57 7.44
N ILE A 197 -3.65 5.81 7.00
CA ILE A 197 -3.14 4.65 7.74
C ILE A 197 -2.70 5.05 9.14
N LYS A 198 -1.96 6.16 9.26
CA LYS A 198 -1.56 6.72 10.55
C LYS A 198 -2.78 7.03 11.43
N CYS A 199 -3.85 7.62 10.91
CA CYS A 199 -5.06 7.89 11.70
C CYS A 199 -5.75 6.61 12.22
N MET A 200 -5.72 5.54 11.43
CA MET A 200 -6.41 4.27 11.73
C MET A 200 -5.66 3.40 12.75
N LEU A 201 -4.33 3.46 12.73
CA LEU A 201 -3.51 2.71 13.67
C LEU A 201 -3.60 3.24 15.10
N LYS A 202 -3.58 2.35 16.08
CA LYS A 202 -3.26 2.68 17.48
C LYS A 202 -1.87 3.29 17.58
N LYS A 203 -1.64 4.14 18.59
CA LYS A 203 -0.27 4.53 18.93
C LYS A 203 0.55 3.29 19.25
N GLY A 204 1.75 3.17 18.67
CA GLY A 204 2.58 1.97 18.76
C GLY A 204 2.19 0.84 17.79
N GLY A 205 1.08 0.98 17.05
CA GLY A 205 0.68 0.01 16.04
C GLY A 205 1.67 -0.06 14.88
N LEU A 206 1.72 -1.22 14.22
CA LEU A 206 2.69 -1.52 13.17
C LEU A 206 2.11 -1.33 11.78
N LEU A 207 2.91 -0.78 10.86
CA LEU A 207 2.64 -0.77 9.44
C LEU A 207 3.69 -1.63 8.74
N PHE A 208 3.23 -2.64 8.02
CA PHE A 208 4.03 -3.43 7.09
C PHE A 208 3.88 -2.84 5.69
N LEU A 209 4.88 -2.10 5.23
CA LEU A 209 4.84 -1.35 3.98
C LEU A 209 5.79 -1.93 2.94
N GLY A 210 5.24 -2.40 1.82
CA GLY A 210 6.01 -2.74 0.63
C GLY A 210 5.66 -1.85 -0.55
N VAL A 211 6.64 -1.07 -1.00
CA VAL A 211 6.52 -0.16 -2.15
C VAL A 211 7.75 -0.28 -3.04
N PRO A 212 7.71 0.19 -4.30
CA PRO A 212 8.88 0.18 -5.18
C PRO A 212 9.98 1.11 -4.64
N PHE A 213 11.05 0.54 -4.08
CA PHE A 213 12.21 1.29 -3.60
C PHE A 213 13.23 1.49 -4.71
N GLY A 214 13.76 2.71 -4.84
CA GLY A 214 14.71 3.07 -5.89
C GLY A 214 15.19 4.51 -5.78
N THR A 215 15.43 5.14 -6.94
CA THR A 215 15.59 6.60 -7.00
C THR A 215 14.20 7.25 -7.08
N ASP A 216 14.02 8.43 -6.46
CA ASP A 216 12.75 9.15 -6.51
C ASP A 216 12.34 9.38 -7.98
N ALA A 217 11.26 8.72 -8.41
CA ALA A 217 10.83 8.74 -9.79
C ALA A 217 9.33 8.44 -9.95
N ILE A 218 8.79 8.81 -11.10
CA ILE A 218 7.45 8.42 -11.55
C ILE A 218 7.58 7.80 -12.94
N GLN A 219 7.07 6.57 -13.09
CA GLN A 219 6.81 5.99 -14.40
C GLN A 219 5.33 6.19 -14.68
N PHE A 220 5.00 7.26 -15.42
CA PHE A 220 3.63 7.79 -15.44
C PHE A 220 2.75 7.05 -16.47
N ASN A 221 1.54 6.59 -16.13
CA ASN A 221 0.81 6.63 -14.86
C ASN A 221 0.91 5.31 -14.04
N ALA A 222 1.85 4.44 -14.37
CA ALA A 222 2.00 3.13 -13.75
C ALA A 222 2.18 3.19 -12.23
N HIS A 223 3.22 3.87 -11.75
CA HIS A 223 3.55 3.93 -10.31
C HIS A 223 4.61 4.99 -9.98
N ARG A 224 4.76 5.25 -8.67
CA ARG A 224 5.92 5.95 -8.07
C ARG A 224 7.01 4.96 -7.65
N VAL A 225 8.26 5.37 -7.80
CA VAL A 225 9.44 4.75 -7.21
C VAL A 225 9.94 5.66 -6.09
N TYR A 226 10.14 5.11 -4.90
CA TYR A 226 10.42 5.85 -3.69
C TYR A 226 11.91 5.86 -3.42
N GLY A 227 12.51 7.04 -3.54
CA GLY A 227 13.87 7.31 -3.11
C GLY A 227 13.90 8.03 -1.77
N SER A 228 15.08 8.53 -1.42
CA SER A 228 15.36 9.09 -0.11
C SER A 228 14.40 10.23 0.27
N ILE A 229 13.97 11.06 -0.69
CA ILE A 229 13.12 12.21 -0.42
C ILE A 229 11.68 11.77 -0.17
N ARG A 230 11.07 10.99 -1.08
CA ARG A 230 9.68 10.57 -0.91
C ARG A 230 9.53 9.59 0.25
N LEU A 231 10.50 8.70 0.49
CA LEU A 231 10.48 7.81 1.67
C LEU A 231 10.48 8.60 2.98
N ALA A 232 11.30 9.64 3.10
CA ALA A 232 11.31 10.48 4.29
C ALA A 232 9.93 11.14 4.53
N MET A 233 9.21 11.48 3.47
CA MET A 233 7.83 11.97 3.57
C MET A 233 6.85 10.86 3.99
N MET A 234 6.98 9.65 3.44
CA MET A 234 6.15 8.49 3.79
C MET A 234 6.28 8.13 5.27
N PHE A 235 7.47 8.24 5.85
CA PHE A 235 7.72 7.88 7.26
C PHE A 235 7.29 8.96 8.25
N TYR A 236 6.66 10.05 7.79
CA TYR A 236 6.22 11.10 8.68
C TYR A 236 5.25 10.58 9.76
N GLY A 237 5.66 10.66 11.02
CA GLY A 237 4.88 10.15 12.15
C GLY A 237 5.06 8.66 12.44
N PHE A 238 6.04 8.03 11.80
CA PHE A 238 6.42 6.65 12.03
C PHE A 238 7.90 6.56 12.42
N GLU A 239 8.21 5.54 13.20
CA GLU A 239 9.57 5.07 13.45
C GLU A 239 9.85 3.86 12.57
N TRP A 240 10.95 3.89 11.83
CA TRP A 240 11.40 2.75 11.04
C TRP A 240 12.12 1.74 11.94
N LEU A 241 11.56 0.54 12.09
CA LEU A 241 12.09 -0.50 12.97
C LEU A 241 13.03 -1.48 12.26
N ALA A 242 12.65 -1.92 11.07
CA ALA A 242 13.36 -2.97 10.34
C ALA A 242 12.95 -3.00 8.86
N THR A 243 13.79 -3.63 8.03
CA THR A 243 13.50 -3.92 6.62
C THR A 243 13.81 -5.38 6.33
N TYR A 244 12.89 -6.04 5.63
CA TYR A 244 12.97 -7.46 5.28
C TYR A 244 13.01 -7.61 3.76
N SER A 245 13.78 -8.59 3.29
CA SER A 245 13.86 -8.95 1.88
C SER A 245 13.19 -10.30 1.63
N GLY A 246 13.10 -10.74 0.37
CA GLY A 246 12.55 -12.05 0.04
C GLY A 246 13.54 -13.20 0.20
N GLU A 247 14.83 -12.87 0.28
CA GLU A 247 15.95 -13.80 0.22
C GLU A 247 16.43 -14.25 1.61
N GLU A 248 16.34 -13.39 2.62
CA GLU A 248 16.80 -13.65 3.98
C GLU A 248 15.67 -13.47 5.00
N GLU A 249 15.59 -14.38 5.98
CA GLU A 249 14.50 -14.36 6.98
C GLU A 249 14.64 -13.24 8.01
N LYS A 250 15.87 -12.77 8.23
CA LYS A 250 16.17 -11.72 9.21
C LYS A 250 16.11 -10.34 8.57
N ALA A 251 15.82 -9.33 9.38
CA ALA A 251 15.97 -7.96 8.97
C ALA A 251 17.43 -7.64 8.54
N PHE A 252 17.56 -6.73 7.58
CA PHE A 252 18.86 -6.25 7.08
C PHE A 252 18.95 -4.72 7.14
N ASP A 253 20.17 -4.20 7.12
CA ASP A 253 20.42 -2.76 7.07
C ASP A 253 20.18 -2.21 5.66
N PHE A 254 19.16 -1.36 5.52
CA PHE A 254 18.77 -0.78 4.25
C PHE A 254 19.49 0.55 4.00
N THR A 255 20.66 0.45 3.38
CA THR A 255 21.52 1.59 3.10
C THR A 255 21.13 2.34 1.82
N SER A 256 21.57 3.60 1.69
CA SER A 256 21.40 4.37 0.45
C SER A 256 21.98 3.66 -0.79
N ALA A 257 23.10 2.94 -0.64
CA ALA A 257 23.67 2.13 -1.72
C ALA A 257 22.70 1.02 -2.18
N ARG A 258 22.02 0.34 -1.24
CA ARG A 258 20.97 -0.64 -1.55
C ARG A 258 19.69 -0.02 -2.06
N LEU A 259 19.36 1.22 -1.68
CA LEU A 259 18.19 1.92 -2.20
C LEU A 259 18.36 2.26 -3.69
N HIS A 260 19.55 2.70 -4.10
CA HIS A 260 19.77 3.26 -5.45
C HIS A 260 20.46 2.29 -6.44
N PHE A 261 20.72 1.03 -6.08
CA PHE A 261 21.60 0.15 -6.87
C PHE A 261 21.09 -0.21 -8.28
N LYS A 262 19.78 -0.19 -8.53
CA LYS A 262 19.19 -0.54 -9.83
C LYS A 262 19.10 0.64 -10.81
N GLY A 263 19.59 1.82 -10.44
CA GLY A 263 19.55 3.04 -11.27
C GLY A 263 18.28 3.87 -11.07
N VAL A 264 17.99 4.78 -12.02
CA VAL A 264 16.96 5.82 -11.85
C VAL A 264 15.54 5.25 -11.84
N PHE A 265 15.19 4.40 -12.81
CA PHE A 265 13.87 3.75 -12.90
C PHE A 265 13.90 2.28 -12.46
N GLY A 266 15.05 1.81 -12.00
CA GLY A 266 15.18 0.47 -11.45
C GLY A 266 14.63 0.42 -10.03
N LEU A 267 13.81 -0.59 -9.74
CA LEU A 267 13.12 -0.74 -8.47
C LEU A 267 13.31 -2.13 -7.84
N THR A 268 13.17 -2.19 -6.54
CA THR A 268 13.06 -3.43 -5.77
C THR A 268 11.95 -3.26 -4.74
N GLN A 269 11.31 -4.36 -4.34
CA GLN A 269 10.33 -4.31 -3.26
C GLN A 269 10.85 -5.10 -2.07
N TYR A 270 10.76 -4.45 -0.91
CA TYR A 270 11.06 -5.00 0.40
C TYR A 270 9.84 -4.76 1.28
N THR A 271 9.82 -5.31 2.49
CA THR A 271 8.83 -4.93 3.49
C THR A 271 9.52 -4.17 4.61
N MET A 272 9.12 -2.92 4.80
CA MET A 272 9.53 -2.11 5.93
C MET A 272 8.51 -2.22 7.04
N VAL A 273 8.99 -2.41 8.27
CA VAL A 273 8.15 -2.39 9.47
C VAL A 273 8.30 -1.03 10.12
N LEU A 274 7.19 -0.30 10.15
CA LEU A 274 7.09 1.05 10.69
C LEU A 274 6.20 1.03 11.93
N ARG A 275 6.56 1.76 12.99
CA ARG A 275 5.75 1.90 14.20
C ARG A 275 5.16 3.30 14.27
N LYS A 276 3.85 3.42 14.47
CA LYS A 276 3.20 4.71 14.69
C LYS A 276 3.66 5.34 16.01
N LEU A 277 4.07 6.62 15.95
CA LEU A 277 4.50 7.44 17.10
C LEU A 277 3.35 7.98 17.96
#